data_AF-A0A352Q2Y9-F1
#
_entry.id   AF-A0A352Q2Y9-F1
#
_cell.length_a   1.000
_cell.length_b   1.000
_cell.length_c   1.000
_cell.angle_alpha   90.00
_cell.angle_beta   90.00
_cell.angle_gamma   90.00
#
_symmetry.space_group_name_H-M   'P 1'
#
loop_
_entity.id
_entity.type
_entity.pdbx_description
1 polymer ?
#
loop_
_entity_poly.entity_id
_entity_poly.type
_entity_poly.pdbx_seq_one_letter_code
_entity_poly.pdbx_strand_id
1 'polypeptide(L)'
;GYAAANYAAAKEGVVGFSRTLALELGPYGVTTNAIRPRAGTRMAGAVDMKKALDLARAGKLPLPEFMFEIEDMLEDSEAFSPAQVAPLVVFLCSDAAANINGRDFIVGGGEITLVSLPGKQRSVFSDQPWTQDKLQALLPNTVGKGLINPAAPQ
;
A
#
# COMPACT_ATOMS: atom_id res chain seq x y z
N GLY A 1 15.68 -14.05 -2.20
CA GLY A 1 14.22 -13.98 -2.32
C GLY A 1 13.76 -12.68 -1.70
N TYR A 2 12.81 -11.99 -2.33
CA TYR A 2 12.23 -10.71 -1.89
C TYR A 2 11.37 -10.87 -0.62
N ALA A 3 11.95 -11.49 0.41
CA ALA A 3 11.28 -11.99 1.61
C ALA A 3 10.84 -10.83 2.51
N ALA A 4 9.79 -10.15 2.07
CA ALA A 4 8.97 -9.28 2.88
C ALA A 4 7.53 -9.81 2.94
N ALA A 5 7.23 -11.05 2.54
CA ALA A 5 5.86 -11.57 2.55
C ALA A 5 5.25 -11.57 3.97
N ASN A 6 6.03 -11.97 4.98
CA ASN A 6 5.67 -11.87 6.39
C ASN A 6 5.50 -10.41 6.84
N TYR A 7 6.40 -9.52 6.44
CA TYR A 7 6.32 -8.09 6.74
C TYR A 7 5.09 -7.44 6.10
N ALA A 8 4.86 -7.69 4.82
CA ALA A 8 3.70 -7.21 4.05
C ALA A 8 2.39 -7.72 4.66
N ALA A 9 2.31 -9.02 4.98
CA ALA A 9 1.16 -9.59 5.66
C ALA A 9 0.91 -8.90 7.02
N ALA A 10 1.96 -8.70 7.83
CA ALA A 10 1.84 -8.03 9.11
C ALA A 10 1.40 -6.57 8.96
N LYS A 11 1.98 -5.82 8.02
CA LYS A 11 1.68 -4.38 7.83
C LYS A 11 0.32 -4.13 7.22
N GLU A 12 -0.12 -4.93 6.25
CA GLU A 12 -1.51 -4.87 5.77
C GLU A 12 -2.51 -5.33 6.83
N GLY A 13 -2.11 -6.25 7.72
CA GLY A 13 -2.88 -6.61 8.91
C GLY A 13 -3.15 -5.42 9.83
N VAL A 14 -2.15 -4.55 10.06
CA VAL A 14 -2.31 -3.31 10.85
C VAL A 14 -3.31 -2.35 10.19
N VAL A 15 -3.29 -2.23 8.86
CA VAL A 15 -4.23 -1.36 8.12
C VAL A 15 -5.66 -1.88 8.25
N GLY A 16 -5.87 -3.19 8.06
CA GLY A 16 -7.17 -3.83 8.25
C GLY A 16 -7.69 -3.67 9.69
N PHE A 17 -6.83 -3.92 10.68
CA PHE A 17 -7.15 -3.76 12.09
C PHE A 17 -7.55 -2.33 12.44
N SER A 18 -6.82 -1.33 11.94
CA SER A 18 -7.10 0.09 12.15
C SER A 18 -8.48 0.50 11.63
N ARG A 19 -8.90 -0.06 10.48
CA ARG A 19 -10.24 0.18 9.90
C ARG A 19 -11.35 -0.43 10.75
N THR A 20 -11.14 -1.61 11.34
CA THR A 20 -12.10 -2.20 12.26
C THR A 20 -12.23 -1.37 13.54
N LEU A 21 -11.11 -1.00 14.16
CA LEU A 21 -11.11 -0.15 15.36
C LEU A 21 -11.78 1.20 15.13
N ALA A 22 -11.61 1.79 13.96
CA ALA A 22 -12.29 3.03 13.60
C ALA A 22 -13.82 2.92 13.71
N LEU A 23 -14.39 1.77 13.33
CA LEU A 23 -15.84 1.52 13.41
C LEU A 23 -16.28 1.17 14.84
N GLU A 24 -15.48 0.38 15.56
CA GLU A 24 -15.81 -0.07 16.92
C GLU A 24 -15.67 1.04 17.95
N LEU A 25 -14.64 1.88 17.81
CA LEU A 25 -14.30 2.92 18.77
C LEU A 25 -14.89 4.29 18.41
N GLY A 26 -15.31 4.48 17.14
CA GLY A 26 -15.94 5.71 16.67
C GLY A 26 -17.14 6.17 17.51
N PRO A 27 -18.07 5.30 17.92
CA PRO A 27 -19.18 5.65 18.81
C PRO A 27 -18.76 6.23 20.16
N TYR A 28 -17.52 5.99 20.59
CA TYR A 28 -16.94 6.50 21.84
C TYR A 28 -16.06 7.75 21.62
N GLY A 29 -16.07 8.33 20.42
CA GLY A 29 -15.30 9.53 20.09
C GLY A 29 -13.82 9.26 19.83
N VAL A 30 -13.41 8.02 19.59
CA VAL A 30 -12.01 7.67 19.29
C VAL A 30 -11.85 7.41 17.80
N THR A 31 -10.93 8.14 17.17
CA THR A 31 -10.53 7.92 15.78
C THR A 31 -9.33 6.99 15.69
N THR A 32 -9.30 6.11 14.69
CA THR A 32 -8.14 5.25 14.39
C THR A 32 -7.77 5.40 12.91
N ASN A 33 -6.49 5.73 12.64
CA ASN A 33 -5.94 5.86 11.30
C ASN A 33 -4.60 5.14 11.20
N ALA A 34 -4.21 4.74 9.99
CA ALA A 34 -2.92 4.12 9.69
C ALA A 34 -2.03 5.09 8.89
N ILE A 35 -0.71 4.98 9.09
CA ILE A 35 0.29 5.67 8.29
C ILE A 35 1.30 4.68 7.71
N ARG A 36 1.72 4.92 6.48
CA ARG A 36 2.80 4.26 5.74
C ARG A 36 3.95 5.26 5.60
N PRO A 37 4.86 5.30 6.59
CA PRO A 37 5.93 6.28 6.59
C PRO A 37 7.01 5.94 5.57
N ARG A 38 7.52 7.00 4.92
CA ARG A 38 8.69 6.99 4.07
C ARG A 38 9.78 7.82 4.74
N ALA A 39 10.71 7.16 5.43
CA ALA A 39 11.82 7.82 6.10
C ALA A 39 13.13 7.02 6.02
N GLY A 40 14.22 7.73 5.79
CA GLY A 40 15.59 7.23 5.88
C GLY A 40 15.90 6.91 7.34
N THR A 41 15.91 5.62 7.68
CA THR A 41 16.31 5.15 9.01
C THR A 41 17.27 3.98 8.84
N ARG A 42 18.02 3.65 9.91
CA ARG A 42 18.89 2.46 9.94
C ARG A 42 18.16 1.16 9.53
N MET A 43 16.84 1.10 9.72
CA MET A 43 16.01 -0.03 9.31
C MET A 43 15.75 -0.08 7.79
N ALA A 44 15.66 1.08 7.11
CA ALA A 44 15.43 1.16 5.67
C ALA A 44 16.63 0.62 4.86
N GLY A 45 17.85 0.81 5.36
CA GLY A 45 19.08 0.28 4.74
C GLY A 45 19.35 -1.21 4.97
N ALA A 46 18.53 -1.91 5.76
CA ALA A 46 18.70 -3.33 6.06
C ALA A 46 18.11 -4.27 4.99
N VAL A 47 17.29 -3.74 4.07
CA VAL A 47 16.77 -4.48 2.94
C VAL A 47 17.74 -4.29 1.78
N ASP A 48 18.14 -5.37 1.10
CA ASP A 48 19.02 -5.43 -0.08
C ASP A 48 18.35 -4.77 -1.32
N MET A 49 17.73 -3.62 -1.11
CA MET A 49 16.81 -2.91 -1.99
C MET A 49 17.56 -2.23 -3.12
N LYS A 50 18.76 -1.75 -2.85
CA LYS A 50 19.69 -1.25 -3.87
C LYS A 50 19.95 -2.32 -4.95
N LYS A 51 20.19 -3.56 -4.52
CA LYS A 51 20.40 -4.70 -5.42
C LYS A 51 19.13 -5.09 -6.20
N ALA A 52 17.97 -5.00 -5.57
CA ALA A 52 16.68 -5.20 -6.24
C ALA A 52 16.43 -4.13 -7.32
N LEU A 53 16.76 -2.87 -7.01
CA LEU A 53 16.63 -1.75 -7.93
C LEU A 53 17.60 -1.82 -9.11
N ASP A 54 18.85 -2.23 -8.87
CA ASP A 54 19.84 -2.47 -9.90
C ASP A 54 19.40 -3.59 -10.87
N LEU A 55 18.82 -4.67 -10.33
CA LEU A 55 18.24 -5.75 -11.13
C LEU A 55 17.03 -5.29 -11.94
N ALA A 56 16.22 -4.38 -11.39
CA ALA A 56 15.08 -3.79 -12.08
C ALA A 56 15.49 -2.90 -13.25
N ARG A 57 16.48 -2.02 -13.03
CA ARG A 57 17.09 -1.19 -14.08
C ARG A 57 17.71 -2.03 -15.20
N ALA A 58 18.28 -3.18 -14.85
CA ALA A 58 18.81 -4.14 -15.82
C ALA A 58 17.71 -4.92 -16.57
N GLY A 59 16.42 -4.65 -16.32
CA GLY A 59 15.29 -5.35 -16.92
C GLY A 59 15.13 -6.80 -16.44
N LYS A 60 15.87 -7.20 -15.40
CA LYS A 60 15.90 -8.57 -14.87
C LYS A 60 14.86 -8.79 -13.77
N LEU A 61 14.19 -7.72 -13.33
CA LEU A 61 13.17 -7.77 -12.30
C LEU A 61 12.09 -6.72 -12.59
N PRO A 62 10.82 -7.11 -12.82
CA PRO A 62 9.73 -6.16 -12.81
C PRO A 62 9.51 -5.66 -11.38
N LEU A 63 9.85 -4.41 -11.12
CA LEU A 63 9.43 -3.71 -9.89
C LEU A 63 8.24 -2.82 -10.22
N PRO A 64 7.20 -2.79 -9.37
CA PRO A 64 6.16 -1.78 -9.45
C PRO A 64 6.76 -0.37 -9.40
N GLU A 65 6.16 0.59 -10.11
CA GLU A 65 6.67 1.98 -10.20
C GLU A 65 6.93 2.61 -8.82
N PHE A 66 6.08 2.34 -7.84
CA PHE A 66 6.22 2.86 -6.47
C PHE A 66 7.51 2.41 -5.76
N MET A 67 8.21 1.38 -6.26
CA MET A 67 9.49 0.93 -5.69
C MET A 67 10.68 1.76 -6.14
N PHE A 68 10.59 2.51 -7.24
CA PHE A 68 11.65 3.43 -7.65
C PHE A 68 11.72 4.67 -6.73
N GLU A 69 10.59 5.08 -6.14
CA GLU A 69 10.52 6.14 -5.12
C GLU A 69 11.24 5.76 -3.81
N ILE A 70 11.59 4.48 -3.64
CA ILE A 70 12.38 4.00 -2.48
C ILE A 70 13.86 4.38 -2.62
N GLU A 71 14.35 4.67 -3.83
CA GLU A 71 15.75 5.07 -4.02
C GLU A 71 16.05 6.44 -3.41
N ASP A 72 15.18 7.41 -3.69
CA ASP A 72 15.28 8.77 -3.14
C ASP A 72 15.16 8.76 -1.60
N MET A 73 14.46 7.77 -1.03
CA MET A 73 14.41 7.52 0.42
C MET A 73 15.72 6.98 1.02
N LEU A 74 16.52 6.26 0.22
CA LEU A 74 17.74 5.58 0.66
C LEU A 74 18.98 6.49 0.57
N GLU A 75 18.91 7.53 -0.26
CA GLU A 75 19.84 8.64 -0.22
C GLU A 75 19.48 9.51 0.99
N ASP A 76 20.31 9.45 2.03
CA ASP A 76 20.19 10.14 3.33
C ASP A 76 19.92 11.65 3.17
N SER A 77 18.67 12.00 2.87
CA SER A 77 18.24 13.33 2.46
C SER A 77 17.25 13.87 3.47
N GLU A 78 17.33 15.18 3.72
CA GLU A 78 16.42 15.89 4.63
C GLU A 78 14.93 15.71 4.24
N ALA A 79 14.65 15.51 2.95
CA ALA A 79 13.31 15.24 2.45
C ALA A 79 12.70 13.95 3.01
N PHE A 80 13.53 12.97 3.38
CA PHE A 80 13.11 11.70 3.98
C PHE A 80 13.55 11.56 5.43
N SER A 81 13.86 12.67 6.10
CA SER A 81 14.07 12.67 7.55
C SER A 81 12.81 12.18 8.28
N PRO A 82 12.93 11.36 9.35
CA PRO A 82 11.79 10.97 10.19
C PRO A 82 11.00 12.18 10.73
N ALA A 83 11.64 13.34 10.85
CA ALA A 83 10.99 14.59 11.23
C ALA A 83 9.88 15.02 10.25
N GLN A 84 9.92 14.60 8.99
CA GLN A 84 8.88 14.89 7.98
C GLN A 84 7.60 14.08 8.21
N VAL A 85 7.67 12.97 8.95
CA VAL A 85 6.51 12.13 9.26
C VAL A 85 5.75 12.64 10.49
N ALA A 86 6.48 13.15 11.49
CA ALA A 86 5.92 13.52 12.79
C ALA A 86 4.76 14.55 12.73
N PRO A 87 4.77 15.60 11.89
CA PRO A 87 3.69 16.56 11.82
C PRO A 87 2.32 15.94 11.50
N LEU A 88 2.27 14.97 10.59
CA LEU A 88 1.01 14.29 10.26
C LEU A 88 0.49 13.48 11.46
N VAL A 89 1.38 12.83 12.20
CA VAL A 89 1.00 12.07 13.41
C VAL A 89 0.39 13.01 14.45
N VAL A 90 1.05 14.13 14.72
CA VAL A 90 0.56 15.14 15.68
C VAL A 90 -0.79 15.71 15.22
N PHE A 91 -0.94 16.01 13.93
CA PHE A 91 -2.21 16.48 13.37
C PHE A 91 -3.33 15.45 13.57
N LEU A 92 -3.10 14.17 13.27
CA LEU A 92 -4.09 13.10 13.43
C LEU A 92 -4.47 12.85 14.89
N CYS A 93 -3.65 13.29 15.85
CA CYS A 93 -3.94 13.25 17.28
C CYS A 93 -4.58 14.55 17.82
N SER A 94 -4.89 15.53 16.96
CA SER A 94 -5.49 16.80 17.34
C SER A 94 -7.01 16.85 17.11
N ASP A 95 -7.70 17.76 17.78
CA ASP A 95 -9.15 17.97 17.61
C ASP A 95 -9.52 18.34 16.15
N ALA A 96 -8.60 18.97 15.41
CA ALA A 96 -8.80 19.31 14.00
C ALA A 96 -8.98 18.06 13.11
N ALA A 97 -8.51 16.90 13.55
CA ALA A 97 -8.65 15.63 12.86
C ALA A 97 -9.83 14.77 13.36
N ALA A 98 -10.73 15.30 14.19
CA ALA A 98 -11.84 14.54 14.78
C ALA A 98 -12.75 13.82 13.76
N ASN A 99 -12.83 14.32 12.53
CA ASN A 99 -13.61 13.72 11.43
C ASN A 99 -12.79 12.81 10.50
N ILE A 100 -11.52 12.57 10.80
CA ILE A 100 -10.63 11.71 10.02
C ILE A 100 -10.53 10.37 10.74
N ASN A 101 -11.24 9.35 10.24
CA ASN A 101 -11.32 8.05 10.88
C ASN A 101 -11.27 6.90 9.85
N GLY A 102 -10.59 5.80 10.18
CA GLY A 102 -10.45 4.61 9.33
C GLY A 102 -9.64 4.86 8.06
N ARG A 103 -8.80 5.91 8.04
CA ARG A 103 -8.02 6.32 6.88
C ARG A 103 -6.59 5.81 6.95
N ASP A 104 -5.93 5.85 5.81
CA ASP A 104 -4.63 5.24 5.57
C ASP A 104 -3.82 6.19 4.69
N PHE A 105 -2.69 6.67 5.21
CA PHE A 105 -1.90 7.73 4.59
C PHE A 105 -0.48 7.26 4.27
N ILE A 106 0.07 7.67 3.14
CA ILE A 106 1.52 7.64 2.88
C ILE A 106 2.08 9.02 3.23
N VAL A 107 3.24 9.07 3.88
CA VAL A 107 3.88 10.33 4.27
C VAL A 107 5.40 10.25 4.20
N GLY A 108 6.03 11.27 3.62
CA GLY A 108 7.49 11.44 3.51
C GLY A 108 7.87 12.07 2.17
N GLY A 109 9.10 12.57 2.03
CA GLY A 109 9.55 13.22 0.80
C GLY A 109 8.86 14.57 0.53
N GLY A 110 8.25 15.18 1.54
CA GLY A 110 7.42 16.39 1.38
C GLY A 110 6.00 16.12 0.89
N GLU A 111 5.59 14.85 0.76
CA GLU A 111 4.26 14.45 0.28
C GLU A 111 3.42 13.81 1.41
N ILE A 112 2.11 14.07 1.40
CA ILE A 112 1.10 13.35 2.19
C ILE A 112 0.02 12.85 1.23
N THR A 113 -0.16 11.54 1.15
CA THR A 113 -1.06 10.91 0.19
C THR A 113 -2.08 10.04 0.87
N LEU A 114 -3.36 10.27 0.58
CA LEU A 114 -4.45 9.45 1.06
C LEU A 114 -4.59 8.18 0.20
N VAL A 115 -4.48 7.02 0.83
CA VAL A 115 -4.65 5.74 0.15
C VAL A 115 -6.13 5.42 -0.01
N SER A 116 -6.50 4.92 -1.19
CA SER A 116 -7.86 4.50 -1.47
C SER A 116 -8.26 3.33 -0.58
N LEU A 117 -9.54 3.30 -0.20
CA LEU A 117 -10.09 2.10 0.42
C LEU A 117 -10.21 1.00 -0.65
N PRO A 118 -10.02 -0.28 -0.27
CA PRO A 118 -10.33 -1.39 -1.16
C PRO A 118 -11.78 -1.26 -1.67
N GLY A 119 -11.93 -1.24 -2.99
CA GLY A 119 -13.22 -1.05 -3.66
C GLY A 119 -13.41 -2.06 -4.78
N LYS A 120 -14.68 -2.30 -5.15
CA LYS A 120 -15.01 -3.12 -6.32
C LYS A 120 -14.59 -2.39 -7.59
N GLN A 121 -13.60 -2.91 -8.30
CA GLN A 121 -13.16 -2.31 -9.56
C GLN A 121 -14.11 -2.68 -10.73
N ARG A 122 -14.47 -3.96 -10.84
CA ARG A 122 -15.36 -4.50 -11.88
C ARG A 122 -16.17 -5.68 -11.34
N SER A 123 -17.31 -5.96 -11.96
CA SER A 123 -18.15 -7.11 -11.63
C SER A 123 -18.82 -7.66 -12.88
N VAL A 124 -19.03 -8.97 -12.89
CA VAL A 124 -19.85 -9.67 -13.88
C VAL A 124 -20.87 -10.49 -13.10
N PHE A 125 -22.12 -10.48 -13.56
CA PHE A 125 -23.23 -11.15 -12.89
C PHE A 125 -23.71 -12.32 -13.74
N SER A 126 -24.30 -13.31 -13.08
CA SER A 126 -24.86 -14.50 -13.69
C SER A 126 -26.16 -14.85 -12.96
N ASP A 127 -27.19 -15.17 -13.72
CA ASP A 127 -28.47 -15.71 -13.28
C ASP A 127 -28.41 -17.22 -12.99
N GLN A 128 -27.42 -17.91 -13.57
CA GLN A 128 -27.10 -19.31 -13.34
C GLN A 128 -25.85 -19.48 -12.45
N PRO A 129 -25.63 -20.63 -11.79
CA PRO A 129 -24.38 -20.91 -11.09
C PRO A 129 -23.14 -20.77 -12.00
N TRP A 130 -22.01 -20.38 -11.40
CA TRP A 130 -20.74 -20.32 -12.12
C TRP A 130 -20.21 -21.72 -12.43
N THR A 131 -19.80 -21.94 -13.68
CA THR A 131 -19.11 -23.15 -14.13
C THR A 131 -17.74 -22.78 -14.71
N GLN A 132 -16.78 -23.72 -14.73
CA GLN A 132 -15.45 -23.47 -15.30
C GLN A 132 -15.54 -23.01 -16.76
N ASP A 133 -16.36 -23.66 -17.59
CA ASP A 133 -16.57 -23.29 -18.99
C ASP A 133 -17.07 -21.85 -19.13
N LYS A 134 -18.04 -21.45 -18.29
CA LYS A 134 -18.57 -20.09 -18.29
C LYS A 134 -17.52 -19.06 -17.87
N LEU A 135 -16.72 -19.37 -16.85
CA LEU A 135 -15.65 -18.49 -16.39
C LEU A 135 -14.57 -18.33 -17.46
N GLN A 136 -14.17 -19.43 -18.11
CA GLN A 136 -13.16 -19.42 -19.17
C GLN A 136 -13.62 -18.62 -20.40
N ALA A 137 -14.91 -18.72 -20.76
CA ALA A 137 -15.48 -17.96 -21.86
C ALA A 137 -15.64 -16.46 -21.54
N LEU A 138 -16.04 -16.11 -20.31
CA LEU A 138 -16.45 -14.75 -19.96
C LEU A 138 -15.37 -13.92 -19.28
N LEU A 139 -14.62 -14.46 -18.31
CA LEU A 139 -13.72 -13.66 -17.48
C LEU A 139 -12.63 -12.92 -18.28
N PRO A 140 -11.92 -13.54 -19.25
CA PRO A 140 -10.87 -12.86 -20.01
C PRO A 140 -11.38 -11.62 -20.76
N ASN A 141 -12.66 -11.64 -21.16
CA ASN A 141 -13.28 -10.58 -21.95
C ASN A 141 -14.13 -9.60 -21.11
N THR A 142 -14.28 -9.85 -19.81
CA THR A 142 -15.10 -9.03 -18.89
C THR A 142 -14.24 -8.44 -17.76
N VAL A 143 -14.36 -8.96 -16.54
CA VAL A 143 -13.63 -8.46 -15.37
C VAL A 143 -12.12 -8.65 -15.50
N GLY A 144 -11.68 -9.68 -16.23
CA GLY A 144 -10.28 -9.96 -16.52
C GLY A 144 -9.70 -9.17 -17.69
N LYS A 145 -10.52 -8.41 -18.43
CA LYS A 145 -10.07 -7.73 -19.65
C LYS A 145 -8.96 -6.71 -19.34
N GLY A 146 -7.81 -6.90 -19.97
CA GLY A 146 -6.65 -6.00 -19.82
C GLY A 146 -5.90 -6.16 -18.50
N LEU A 147 -6.19 -7.19 -17.70
CA LEU A 147 -5.32 -7.55 -16.58
C LEU A 147 -4.00 -8.11 -17.12
N ILE A 148 -2.89 -7.60 -16.59
CA ILE A 148 -1.54 -8.04 -16.95
C ILE A 148 -0.96 -8.76 -15.74
N ASN A 149 -0.38 -9.94 -15.94
CA ASN A 149 0.40 -10.59 -14.89
C ASN A 149 1.72 -9.83 -14.72
N PRO A 150 1.96 -9.14 -13.59
CA PRO A 150 3.16 -8.33 -13.39
C PRO A 150 4.44 -9.18 -13.27
N ALA A 151 4.32 -10.50 -13.11
CA ALA A 151 5.44 -11.44 -12.99
C ALA A 151 5.15 -12.72 -13.79
N ALA A 152 4.83 -12.58 -15.08
CA ALA A 152 4.66 -13.72 -15.98
C ALA A 152 5.98 -14.55 -16.08
N PRO A 153 5.91 -15.90 -16.11
CA PRO A 153 7.07 -16.74 -16.39
C PRO A 153 7.69 -16.37 -17.75
N GLN A 154 9.03 -16.38 -17.83
CA GLN A 154 9.76 -16.29 -19.10
C GLN A 154 9.79 -17.64 -19.81
#